data_AF-A0A433SFC5-F1
#
_entry.id   AF-A0A433SFC5-F1
#
_cell.length_a   1.000
_cell.length_b   1.000
_cell.length_c   1.000
_cell.angle_alpha   90.00
_cell.angle_beta   90.00
_cell.angle_gamma   90.00
#
_symmetry.space_group_name_H-M   'P 1'
#
loop_
_entity.id
_entity.type
_entity.pdbx_description
1 polymer ?
#
loop_
_entity_poly.entity_id
_entity_poly.type
_entity_poly.pdbx_seq_one_letter_code
_entity_poly.pdbx_strand_id
1 'polypeptide(L)'
;MPEYKQGFEQAVRFTRRCGFPIEAPVWNNSVQIVELGDFIDPVMRASGELIDLRACAGQCLKWCHYLRPAFEEQLGLRVWVTLGQLWKEEHIVYGPSFTDCRRWVREGVNLSDLNSSMGLNLHVWLTVETGEIIELTLLSSLAAFAHESYKKMAGGVLIGLEEKNFAGHRYFPILVGDKAMESIAEKSSIPLLASNVDELYSVGAMMMVEPL
;
A
#
# COMPACT_ATOMS: atom_id res chain seq x y z
N MET A 1 -10.48 12.86 10.51
CA MET A 1 -9.28 11.99 10.60
C MET A 1 -8.16 12.74 11.32
N PRO A 2 -7.37 12.06 12.18
CA PRO A 2 -6.16 12.64 12.76
C PRO A 2 -5.12 12.91 11.66
N GLU A 3 -4.07 13.65 12.02
CA GLU A 3 -2.90 13.89 11.17
C GLU A 3 -2.18 12.56 10.86
N TYR A 4 -1.59 12.44 9.66
CA TYR A 4 -1.10 11.16 9.13
C TYR A 4 -0.13 10.42 10.08
N LYS A 5 0.90 11.12 10.59
CA LYS A 5 1.89 10.54 11.53
C LYS A 5 1.24 10.04 12.83
N GLN A 6 0.25 10.78 13.34
CA GLN A 6 -0.51 10.38 14.54
C GLN A 6 -1.37 9.15 14.26
N GLY A 7 -1.98 9.07 13.08
CA GLY A 7 -2.70 7.89 12.60
C GLY A 7 -1.77 6.67 12.49
N PHE A 8 -0.57 6.86 11.94
CA PHE A 8 0.44 5.81 11.84
C PHE A 8 0.88 5.29 13.21
N GLU A 9 1.11 6.16 14.20
CA GLU A 9 1.42 5.74 15.57
C GLU A 9 0.27 4.96 16.24
N GLN A 10 -0.99 5.28 15.90
CA GLN A 10 -2.13 4.47 16.32
C GLN A 10 -2.11 3.09 15.65
N ALA A 11 -1.82 3.04 14.35
CA ALA A 11 -1.69 1.80 13.59
C ALA A 11 -0.57 0.89 14.14
N VAL A 12 0.57 1.47 14.52
CA VAL A 12 1.69 0.77 15.19
C VAL A 12 1.23 0.15 16.52
N ARG A 13 0.52 0.92 17.35
CA ARG A 13 -0.04 0.41 18.62
C ARG A 13 -1.07 -0.70 18.38
N PHE A 14 -1.93 -0.55 17.38
CA PHE A 14 -2.92 -1.56 17.02
C PHE A 14 -2.26 -2.85 16.51
N THR A 15 -1.24 -2.74 15.66
CA THR A 15 -0.41 -3.84 15.14
C THR A 15 0.21 -4.64 16.28
N ARG A 16 0.80 -3.96 17.27
CA ARG A 16 1.32 -4.61 18.49
C ARG A 16 0.23 -5.37 19.26
N ARG A 17 -0.96 -4.79 19.39
CA ARG A 17 -2.14 -5.46 20.02
C ARG A 17 -2.67 -6.63 19.19
N CYS A 18 -2.23 -6.79 17.95
CA CYS A 18 -2.53 -7.97 17.14
C CYS A 18 -1.46 -9.07 17.26
N GLY A 19 -0.40 -8.84 18.06
CA GLY A 19 0.66 -9.82 18.31
C GLY A 19 1.93 -9.61 17.48
N PHE A 20 2.00 -8.54 16.68
CA PHE A 20 3.15 -8.27 15.82
C PHE A 20 4.03 -7.17 16.43
N PRO A 21 5.24 -7.51 16.92
CA PRO A 21 6.15 -6.51 17.45
C PRO A 21 6.68 -5.64 16.30
N ILE A 22 6.53 -4.34 16.48
CA ILE A 22 7.03 -3.29 15.57
C ILE A 22 7.58 -2.17 16.44
N GLU A 23 8.70 -1.56 16.06
CA GLU A 23 9.27 -0.42 16.78
C GLU A 23 8.40 0.83 16.61
N ALA A 24 8.50 1.77 17.54
CA ALA A 24 7.81 3.04 17.37
C ALA A 24 8.56 3.83 16.29
N PRO A 25 7.86 4.52 15.38
CA PRO A 25 8.52 5.34 14.39
C PRO A 25 9.29 6.46 15.10
N VAL A 26 10.52 6.71 14.67
CA VAL A 26 11.26 7.92 15.02
C VAL A 26 11.22 8.79 13.79
N TRP A 27 10.36 9.80 13.79
CA TRP A 27 10.11 10.60 12.60
C TRP A 27 11.31 11.47 12.24
N ASN A 28 11.80 11.33 11.00
CA ASN A 28 12.86 12.15 10.44
C ASN A 28 12.27 13.32 9.64
N ASN A 29 12.25 14.52 10.22
CA ASN A 29 11.73 15.71 9.54
C ASN A 29 12.81 16.50 8.78
N SER A 30 14.05 15.99 8.73
CA SER A 30 15.18 16.71 8.13
C SER A 30 15.36 16.47 6.63
N VAL A 31 14.65 15.48 6.09
CA VAL A 31 14.71 15.06 4.69
C VAL A 31 13.28 14.98 4.15
N GLN A 32 13.07 15.43 2.91
CA GLN A 32 11.90 15.08 2.10
C GLN A 32 12.37 14.16 0.99
N ILE A 33 11.78 12.98 0.85
CA ILE A 33 12.25 11.98 -0.12
C ILE A 33 12.10 12.46 -1.56
N VAL A 34 11.14 13.35 -1.83
CA VAL A 34 10.99 14.01 -3.14
C VAL A 34 12.21 14.85 -3.52
N GLU A 35 13.01 15.31 -2.55
CA GLU A 35 14.24 16.07 -2.79
C GLU A 35 15.46 15.17 -3.03
N LEU A 36 15.34 13.85 -2.80
CA LEU A 36 16.43 12.89 -3.01
C LEU A 36 16.65 12.53 -4.49
N GLY A 37 15.80 13.02 -5.40
CA GLY A 37 15.91 12.79 -6.84
C GLY A 37 15.17 11.53 -7.30
N ASP A 38 15.57 10.99 -8.45
CA ASP A 38 14.94 9.80 -9.03
C ASP A 38 15.48 8.51 -8.39
N PHE A 39 14.67 7.93 -7.51
CA PHE A 39 14.92 6.63 -6.87
C PHE A 39 14.00 5.53 -7.39
N ILE A 40 12.99 5.84 -8.21
CA ILE A 40 12.03 4.84 -8.71
C ILE A 40 12.73 3.91 -9.68
N ASP A 41 13.44 4.48 -10.64
CA ASP A 41 14.21 3.74 -11.63
C ASP A 41 15.27 2.81 -10.99
N PRO A 42 16.11 3.29 -10.05
CA PRO A 42 17.00 2.43 -9.27
C PRO A 42 16.29 1.30 -8.52
N VAL A 43 15.18 1.58 -7.83
CA VAL A 43 14.38 0.57 -7.11
C VAL A 43 13.89 -0.52 -8.06
N MET A 44 13.36 -0.14 -9.21
CA MET A 44 12.83 -1.07 -10.21
C MET A 44 13.91 -1.97 -10.80
N ARG A 45 15.11 -1.42 -11.08
CA ARG A 45 16.28 -2.18 -11.52
C ARG A 45 16.78 -3.16 -10.46
N ALA A 46 16.89 -2.70 -9.21
CA ALA A 46 17.35 -3.53 -8.10
C ALA A 46 16.39 -4.69 -7.78
N SER A 47 15.11 -4.56 -8.12
CA SER A 47 14.05 -5.52 -7.79
C SER A 47 13.83 -6.61 -8.87
N GLY A 48 14.85 -6.88 -9.70
CA GLY A 48 14.79 -7.89 -10.76
C GLY A 48 14.36 -7.35 -12.13
N GLU A 49 14.78 -6.12 -12.47
CA GLU A 49 14.46 -5.45 -13.74
C GLU A 49 12.95 -5.34 -14.00
N LEU A 50 12.22 -4.81 -13.02
CA LEU A 50 10.81 -4.52 -13.24
C LEU A 50 10.65 -3.44 -14.32
N ILE A 51 9.89 -3.77 -15.37
CA ILE A 51 9.79 -2.94 -16.57
C ILE A 51 8.52 -2.08 -16.56
N ASP A 52 7.52 -2.44 -15.75
CA ASP A 52 6.20 -1.85 -15.90
C ASP A 52 5.32 -1.90 -14.63
N LEU A 53 5.09 -0.72 -14.04
CA LEU A 53 4.17 -0.54 -12.92
C LEU A 53 2.69 -0.55 -13.33
N ARG A 54 2.33 -0.63 -14.61
CA ARG A 54 0.93 -0.79 -15.01
C ARG A 54 0.33 -2.11 -14.48
N ALA A 55 1.15 -3.13 -14.31
CA ALA A 55 0.75 -4.44 -13.80
C ALA A 55 0.40 -4.45 -12.29
N CYS A 56 0.71 -3.37 -11.54
CA CYS A 56 0.38 -3.30 -10.11
C CYS A 56 -1.08 -2.99 -9.82
N ALA A 57 -1.88 -2.69 -10.86
CA ALA A 57 -3.30 -2.41 -10.74
C ALA A 57 -4.02 -3.53 -9.96
N GLY A 58 -4.70 -3.15 -8.87
CA GLY A 58 -5.42 -4.11 -8.05
C GLY A 58 -4.54 -5.05 -7.21
N GLN A 59 -3.23 -4.82 -7.13
CA GLN A 59 -2.29 -5.74 -6.45
C GLN A 59 -1.45 -5.02 -5.39
N CYS A 60 -2.06 -4.06 -4.67
CA CYS A 60 -1.38 -3.14 -3.76
C CYS A 60 -0.49 -3.83 -2.72
N LEU A 61 -1.00 -4.84 -2.01
CA LEU A 61 -0.25 -5.57 -0.99
C LEU A 61 0.98 -6.28 -1.58
N LYS A 62 0.78 -6.98 -2.70
CA LYS A 62 1.81 -7.75 -3.38
C LYS A 62 2.99 -6.88 -3.80
N TRP A 63 2.70 -5.77 -4.48
CA TRP A 63 3.72 -4.87 -5.02
C TRP A 63 4.42 -4.07 -3.92
N CYS A 64 3.67 -3.58 -2.93
CA CYS A 64 4.27 -2.83 -1.83
C CYS A 64 5.21 -3.73 -1.02
N HIS A 65 4.79 -4.94 -0.65
CA HIS A 65 5.63 -5.85 0.13
C HIS A 65 6.90 -6.25 -0.62
N TYR A 66 6.79 -6.62 -1.90
CA TYR A 66 7.94 -7.00 -2.71
C TYR A 66 8.95 -5.86 -2.89
N LEU A 67 8.49 -4.63 -3.15
CA LEU A 67 9.35 -3.49 -3.43
C LEU A 67 9.91 -2.78 -2.18
N ARG A 68 9.29 -2.98 -1.01
CA ARG A 68 9.66 -2.28 0.23
C ARG A 68 11.16 -2.39 0.56
N PRO A 69 11.82 -3.58 0.51
CA PRO A 69 13.24 -3.68 0.83
C PRO A 69 14.13 -2.83 -0.09
N ALA A 70 13.83 -2.80 -1.40
CA ALA A 70 14.57 -1.99 -2.35
C ALA A 70 14.37 -0.48 -2.11
N PHE A 71 13.14 -0.05 -1.77
CA PHE A 71 12.89 1.33 -1.37
C PHE A 71 13.69 1.73 -0.13
N GLU A 72 13.71 0.88 0.91
CA GLU A 72 14.47 1.14 2.14
C GLU A 72 15.97 1.24 1.87
N GLU A 73 16.52 0.34 1.04
CA GLU A 73 17.92 0.37 0.64
C GLU A 73 18.28 1.64 -0.14
N GLN A 74 17.48 2.00 -1.16
CA GLN A 74 17.77 3.15 -2.02
C GLN A 74 17.60 4.49 -1.30
N LEU A 75 16.64 4.58 -0.37
CA LEU A 75 16.39 5.80 0.40
C LEU A 75 17.34 5.93 1.59
N GLY A 76 17.88 4.82 2.12
CA GLY A 76 18.60 4.82 3.39
C GLY A 76 17.73 5.23 4.58
N LEU A 77 16.42 5.08 4.45
CA LEU A 77 15.39 5.48 5.40
C LEU A 77 14.49 4.29 5.69
N ARG A 78 13.97 4.16 6.91
CA ARG A 78 13.02 3.06 7.20
C ARG A 78 11.76 3.20 6.34
N VAL A 79 11.33 2.08 5.77
CA VAL A 79 10.10 1.99 4.97
C VAL A 79 9.24 0.84 5.47
N TRP A 80 7.97 1.14 5.73
CA TRP A 80 6.97 0.17 6.17
C TRP A 80 5.91 -0.06 5.10
N VAL A 81 5.47 -1.32 4.96
CA VAL A 81 4.20 -1.63 4.30
C VAL A 81 3.06 -1.22 5.23
N THR A 82 2.15 -0.40 4.72
CA THR A 82 1.03 0.17 5.49
C THR A 82 -0.29 -0.20 4.83
N LEU A 83 -1.18 -0.80 5.60
CA LEU A 83 -2.54 -1.13 5.22
C LEU A 83 -3.50 -0.21 5.95
N GLY A 84 -4.46 0.36 5.23
CA GLY A 84 -5.48 1.17 5.87
C GLY A 84 -6.56 1.66 4.92
N GLN A 85 -7.16 2.78 5.28
CA GLN A 85 -8.25 3.36 4.51
C GLN A 85 -7.71 4.37 3.51
N LEU A 86 -8.36 4.42 2.36
CA LEU A 86 -8.21 5.46 1.36
C LEU A 86 -9.53 6.19 1.23
N TRP A 87 -9.47 7.51 1.36
CA TRP A 87 -10.59 8.40 1.19
C TRP A 87 -10.32 9.30 -0.01
N LYS A 88 -11.39 9.73 -0.68
CA LYS A 88 -11.39 10.81 -1.66
C LYS A 88 -12.39 11.84 -1.19
N GLU A 89 -11.90 13.00 -0.77
CA GLU A 89 -12.72 14.02 -0.12
C GLU A 89 -13.44 13.42 1.10
N GLU A 90 -14.77 13.40 1.12
CA GLU A 90 -15.58 12.83 2.20
C GLU A 90 -16.02 11.38 1.94
N HIS A 91 -15.61 10.78 0.81
CA HIS A 91 -16.00 9.43 0.41
C HIS A 91 -14.90 8.41 0.69
N ILE A 92 -15.29 7.27 1.26
CA ILE A 92 -14.40 6.12 1.44
C ILE A 92 -14.24 5.41 0.10
N VAL A 93 -13.00 5.31 -0.39
CA VAL A 93 -12.64 4.49 -1.57
C VAL A 93 -12.33 3.06 -1.11
N TYR A 94 -11.48 2.93 -0.09
CA TYR A 94 -11.20 1.66 0.59
C TYR A 94 -11.33 1.90 2.09
N GLY A 95 -12.14 1.08 2.76
CA GLY A 95 -12.56 1.31 4.13
C GLY A 95 -12.44 0.11 5.05
N PRO A 96 -11.29 -0.59 5.13
CA PRO A 96 -11.14 -1.61 6.14
C PRO A 96 -11.33 -1.01 7.54
N SER A 97 -12.03 -1.72 8.41
CA SER A 97 -12.12 -1.39 9.84
C SER A 97 -10.97 -2.04 10.62
N PHE A 98 -10.75 -1.58 11.85
CA PHE A 98 -9.87 -2.27 12.80
C PHE A 98 -10.34 -3.71 13.07
N THR A 99 -11.64 -3.99 13.00
CA THR A 99 -12.19 -5.34 13.17
C THR A 99 -11.82 -6.22 11.98
N ASP A 100 -11.94 -5.70 10.76
CA ASP A 100 -11.55 -6.41 9.53
C ASP A 100 -10.06 -6.74 9.55
N CYS A 101 -9.20 -5.76 9.84
CA CYS A 101 -7.76 -5.98 9.92
C CYS A 101 -7.39 -6.98 11.01
N ARG A 102 -8.07 -6.96 12.16
CA ARG A 102 -7.86 -7.95 13.23
C ARG A 102 -8.28 -9.35 12.82
N ARG A 103 -9.35 -9.47 12.03
CA ARG A 103 -9.80 -10.74 11.47
C ARG A 103 -8.79 -11.26 10.45
N TRP A 104 -8.38 -10.42 9.49
CA TRP A 104 -7.42 -10.79 8.45
C TRP A 104 -6.09 -11.28 9.01
N VAL A 105 -5.53 -10.63 10.03
CA VAL A 105 -4.26 -11.13 10.62
C VAL A 105 -4.41 -12.49 11.30
N ARG A 106 -5.61 -12.87 11.75
CA ARG A 106 -5.91 -14.13 12.45
C ARG A 106 -6.32 -15.25 11.51
N GLU A 107 -7.07 -14.93 10.46
CA GLU A 107 -7.83 -15.89 9.65
C GLU A 107 -7.52 -15.76 8.15
N GLY A 108 -6.72 -14.78 7.76
CA GLY A 108 -6.50 -14.44 6.37
C GLY A 108 -7.71 -13.81 5.70
N VAL A 109 -7.52 -13.54 4.41
CA VAL A 109 -8.52 -13.09 3.47
C VAL A 109 -9.04 -14.29 2.70
N ASN A 110 -10.36 -14.42 2.64
CA ASN A 110 -11.06 -15.52 1.98
C ASN A 110 -11.93 -15.00 0.84
N LEU A 111 -12.41 -15.90 -0.01
CA LEU A 111 -13.29 -15.54 -1.13
C LEU A 111 -14.57 -14.82 -0.69
N SER A 112 -15.05 -15.05 0.54
CA SER A 112 -16.20 -14.35 1.11
C SER A 112 -15.94 -12.86 1.40
N ASP A 113 -14.68 -12.45 1.45
CA ASP A 113 -14.27 -11.05 1.63
C ASP A 113 -14.25 -10.28 0.31
N LEU A 114 -14.34 -10.98 -0.81
CA LEU A 114 -14.56 -10.37 -2.11
C LEU A 114 -16.02 -9.94 -2.18
N ASN A 115 -16.24 -8.64 -2.35
CA ASN A 115 -17.57 -8.14 -2.66
C ASN A 115 -17.89 -8.41 -4.14
N SER A 116 -19.18 -8.40 -4.47
CA SER A 116 -19.70 -8.79 -5.79
C SER A 116 -19.30 -7.86 -6.96
N SER A 117 -18.63 -6.75 -6.70
CA SER A 117 -18.30 -5.72 -7.70
C SER A 117 -16.95 -5.00 -7.53
N MET A 118 -16.23 -5.19 -6.42
CA MET A 118 -15.21 -4.23 -5.94
C MET A 118 -13.85 -4.85 -5.50
N GLY A 119 -13.64 -6.16 -5.65
CA GLY A 119 -12.41 -6.80 -5.16
C GLY A 119 -12.32 -6.81 -3.63
N LEU A 120 -11.09 -6.79 -3.09
CA LEU A 120 -10.87 -6.72 -1.64
C LEU A 120 -11.00 -5.28 -1.17
N ASN A 121 -11.78 -5.04 -0.09
CA ASN A 121 -11.90 -3.72 0.54
C ASN A 121 -10.65 -3.38 1.38
N LEU A 122 -9.50 -3.33 0.71
CA LEU A 122 -8.15 -3.28 1.25
C LEU A 122 -7.37 -2.29 0.39
N HIS A 123 -6.63 -1.39 1.02
CA HIS A 123 -5.61 -0.62 0.33
C HIS A 123 -4.27 -0.65 1.08
N VAL A 124 -3.19 -0.74 0.33
CA VAL A 124 -1.83 -0.86 0.85
C VAL A 124 -0.90 0.07 0.10
N TRP A 125 -0.04 0.75 0.84
CA TRP A 125 0.97 1.68 0.34
C TRP A 125 2.25 1.54 1.17
N LEU A 126 3.29 2.30 0.82
CA LEU A 126 4.51 2.38 1.63
C LEU A 126 4.53 3.70 2.41
N THR A 127 4.98 3.61 3.66
CA THR A 127 5.23 4.78 4.52
C THR A 127 6.71 4.86 4.86
N VAL A 128 7.29 6.05 4.71
CA VAL A 128 8.69 6.30 5.05
C VAL A 128 8.78 6.95 6.44
N GLU A 129 9.90 6.81 7.14
CA GLU A 129 10.15 7.47 8.44
C GLU A 129 10.14 9.00 8.40
N THR A 130 10.06 9.63 7.22
CA THR A 130 9.76 11.06 7.09
C THR A 130 8.26 11.37 7.25
N GLY A 131 7.42 10.35 7.20
CA GLY A 131 5.96 10.41 7.15
C GLY A 131 5.39 10.54 5.73
N GLU A 132 6.25 10.58 4.71
CA GLU A 132 5.82 10.57 3.32
C GLU A 132 5.29 9.19 2.90
N ILE A 133 4.36 9.23 1.95
CA ILE A 133 3.71 8.07 1.34
C ILE A 133 4.35 7.84 -0.02
N ILE A 134 4.64 6.58 -0.34
CA ILE A 134 4.91 6.12 -1.70
C ILE A 134 3.72 5.25 -2.10
N GLU A 135 2.90 5.78 -3.00
CA GLU A 135 1.71 5.11 -3.53
C GLU A 135 2.01 4.59 -4.93
N LEU A 136 2.14 3.28 -5.01
CA LEU A 136 2.57 2.57 -6.21
C LEU A 136 1.42 2.17 -7.12
N THR A 137 0.21 2.03 -6.59
CA THR A 137 -0.83 1.20 -7.21
C THR A 137 -2.13 1.91 -7.52
N LEU A 138 -2.41 3.04 -6.86
CA LEU A 138 -3.64 3.79 -7.06
C LEU A 138 -3.83 4.24 -8.52
N LEU A 139 -2.81 4.86 -9.12
CA LEU A 139 -2.93 5.39 -10.49
C LEU A 139 -3.10 4.28 -11.54
N SER A 140 -2.34 3.19 -11.40
CA SER A 140 -2.52 2.00 -12.26
C SER A 140 -3.91 1.38 -12.07
N SER A 141 -4.42 1.33 -10.84
CA SER A 141 -5.76 0.79 -10.56
C SER A 141 -6.87 1.68 -11.14
N LEU A 142 -6.77 3.01 -11.00
CA LEU A 142 -7.69 3.95 -11.63
C LEU A 142 -7.64 3.82 -13.16
N ALA A 143 -6.44 3.71 -13.74
CA ALA A 143 -6.28 3.55 -15.18
C ALA A 143 -6.87 2.23 -15.72
N ALA A 144 -6.83 1.16 -14.92
CA ALA A 144 -7.32 -0.15 -15.31
C ALA A 144 -8.83 -0.33 -15.10
N PHE A 145 -9.39 0.26 -14.04
CA PHE A 145 -10.74 -0.05 -13.58
C PHE A 145 -11.70 1.14 -13.55
N ALA A 146 -11.20 2.37 -13.49
CA ALA A 146 -12.04 3.57 -13.52
C ALA A 146 -12.30 4.05 -14.96
N HIS A 147 -12.85 5.26 -15.08
CA HIS A 147 -13.20 5.86 -16.35
C HIS A 147 -11.99 6.06 -17.29
N GLU A 148 -12.23 6.03 -18.61
CA GLU A 148 -11.20 6.11 -19.67
C GLU A 148 -10.23 7.30 -19.52
N SER A 149 -10.69 8.39 -18.90
CA SER A 149 -9.90 9.59 -18.59
C SER A 149 -8.64 9.30 -17.75
N TYR A 150 -8.63 8.21 -16.98
CA TYR A 150 -7.50 7.84 -16.11
C TYR A 150 -6.41 7.03 -16.82
N LYS A 151 -6.64 6.53 -18.04
CA LYS A 151 -5.67 5.65 -18.74
C LYS A 151 -4.27 6.22 -18.88
N LYS A 152 -4.14 7.54 -19.01
CA LYS A 152 -2.83 8.22 -19.14
C LYS A 152 -1.99 8.19 -17.86
N MET A 153 -2.59 7.84 -16.73
CA MET A 153 -1.92 7.77 -15.43
C MET A 153 -1.34 6.39 -15.12
N ALA A 154 -1.56 5.40 -16.00
CA ALA A 154 -1.12 4.03 -15.79
C ALA A 154 0.41 3.96 -15.58
N GLY A 155 0.84 3.24 -14.53
CA GLY A 155 2.25 3.10 -14.17
C GLY A 155 2.83 4.30 -13.40
N GLY A 156 2.04 5.34 -13.15
CA GLY A 156 2.46 6.47 -12.32
C GLY A 156 2.58 6.11 -10.84
N VAL A 157 3.55 6.73 -10.17
CA VAL A 157 3.74 6.65 -8.71
C VAL A 157 3.45 8.02 -8.10
N LEU A 158 2.71 8.05 -7.00
CA LEU A 158 2.50 9.27 -6.21
C LEU A 158 3.39 9.24 -4.97
N ILE A 159 4.08 10.34 -4.72
CA ILE A 159 5.05 10.45 -3.62
C ILE A 159 4.86 11.78 -2.92
N GLY A 160 4.90 11.76 -1.59
CA GLY A 160 5.03 12.96 -0.76
C GLY A 160 4.18 12.89 0.49
N LEU A 161 3.94 14.06 1.08
CA LEU A 161 3.06 14.21 2.23
C LEU A 161 1.59 14.19 1.78
N GLU A 162 0.75 13.53 2.57
CA GLU A 162 -0.70 13.37 2.31
C GLU A 162 -1.34 14.70 1.92
N GLU A 163 -1.13 15.73 2.73
CA GLU A 163 -1.78 17.03 2.62
C GLU A 163 -1.35 17.88 1.41
N LYS A 164 -0.27 17.48 0.73
CA LYS A 164 0.30 18.24 -0.40
C LYS A 164 0.15 17.54 -1.74
N ASN A 165 0.30 16.23 -1.80
CA ASN A 165 0.63 15.53 -3.05
C ASN A 165 -0.49 14.64 -3.61
N PHE A 166 -1.62 14.49 -2.90
CA PHE A 166 -2.60 13.45 -3.22
C PHE A 166 -3.96 13.95 -3.73
N ALA A 167 -4.05 15.23 -4.14
CA ALA A 167 -5.21 15.80 -4.83
C ALA A 167 -6.57 15.49 -4.17
N GLY A 168 -6.66 15.66 -2.85
CA GLY A 168 -7.87 15.39 -2.08
C GLY A 168 -8.08 13.92 -1.67
N HIS A 169 -7.15 13.01 -1.99
CA HIS A 169 -7.12 11.71 -1.35
C HIS A 169 -6.51 11.80 0.05
N ARG A 170 -7.01 10.97 0.97
CA ARG A 170 -6.50 10.85 2.34
C ARG A 170 -6.27 9.40 2.71
N TYR A 171 -5.20 9.14 3.42
CA TYR A 171 -4.69 7.85 3.84
C TYR A 171 -4.78 7.74 5.36
N PHE A 172 -5.48 6.71 5.83
CA PHE A 172 -5.58 6.41 7.25
C PHE A 172 -4.93 5.07 7.57
N PRO A 173 -3.69 5.04 8.10
CA PRO A 173 -3.04 3.80 8.50
C PRO A 173 -3.84 3.05 9.57
N ILE A 174 -3.96 1.72 9.43
CA ILE A 174 -4.61 0.85 10.42
C ILE A 174 -3.65 -0.25 10.89
N LEU A 175 -2.97 -0.93 9.96
CA LEU A 175 -2.05 -2.03 10.22
C LEU A 175 -0.73 -1.79 9.48
N VAL A 176 0.40 -2.08 10.11
CA VAL A 176 1.73 -1.71 9.60
C VAL A 176 2.70 -2.88 9.75
N GLY A 177 3.59 -3.04 8.78
CA GLY A 177 4.78 -3.88 8.88
C GLY A 177 4.62 -5.27 8.28
N ASP A 178 5.73 -5.78 7.77
CA ASP A 178 5.79 -6.97 6.90
C ASP A 178 5.24 -8.22 7.59
N LYS A 179 5.61 -8.45 8.85
CA LYS A 179 5.13 -9.63 9.60
C LYS A 179 3.61 -9.72 9.71
N ALA A 180 2.92 -8.58 9.80
CA ALA A 180 1.47 -8.55 9.85
C ALA A 180 0.88 -8.90 8.47
N MET A 181 1.48 -8.37 7.40
CA MET A 181 1.11 -8.64 6.01
C MET A 181 1.36 -10.10 5.62
N GLU A 182 2.51 -10.64 5.99
CA GLU A 182 2.88 -12.04 5.82
C GLU A 182 1.89 -12.96 6.54
N SER A 183 1.51 -12.62 7.77
CA SER A 183 0.49 -13.38 8.52
C SER A 183 -0.88 -13.37 7.84
N ILE A 184 -1.29 -12.24 7.24
CA ILE A 184 -2.52 -12.18 6.44
C ILE A 184 -2.37 -13.11 5.24
N ALA A 185 -1.30 -12.96 4.47
CA ALA A 185 -1.09 -13.69 3.23
C ALA A 185 -0.98 -15.21 3.42
N GLU A 186 -0.20 -15.67 4.41
CA GLU A 186 -0.03 -17.09 4.74
C GLU A 186 -1.37 -17.78 5.04
N LYS A 187 -2.31 -17.06 5.66
CA LYS A 187 -3.61 -17.60 6.05
C LYS A 187 -4.69 -17.37 4.99
N SER A 188 -4.39 -16.61 3.95
CA SER A 188 -5.36 -16.25 2.91
C SER A 188 -5.53 -17.36 1.89
N SER A 189 -6.74 -17.52 1.36
CA SER A 189 -7.01 -18.43 0.24
C SER A 189 -6.59 -17.84 -1.13
N ILE A 190 -6.09 -16.60 -1.14
CA ILE A 190 -5.73 -15.81 -2.32
C ILE A 190 -4.23 -15.48 -2.20
N PRO A 191 -3.43 -15.60 -3.27
CA PRO A 191 -2.01 -15.27 -3.23
C PRO A 191 -1.81 -13.74 -3.20
N LEU A 192 -1.58 -13.20 -2.00
CA LEU A 192 -1.48 -11.76 -1.74
C LEU A 192 -0.05 -11.20 -1.82
N LEU A 193 0.97 -12.04 -1.79
CA LEU A 193 2.38 -11.65 -1.82
C LEU A 193 3.11 -12.29 -3.01
N ALA A 194 4.25 -11.72 -3.36
CA ALA A 194 5.17 -12.24 -4.36
C ALA A 194 6.53 -12.47 -3.71
N SER A 195 7.15 -13.60 -4.02
CA SER A 195 8.50 -13.97 -3.55
C SER A 195 9.56 -13.69 -4.61
N ASN A 196 9.15 -13.45 -5.85
CA ASN A 196 10.00 -13.17 -7.01
C ASN A 196 9.25 -12.29 -8.02
N VAL A 197 9.99 -11.81 -9.02
CA VAL A 197 9.48 -10.92 -10.06
C VAL A 197 8.35 -11.56 -10.89
N ASP A 198 8.43 -12.86 -11.19
CA ASP A 198 7.43 -13.55 -12.02
C ASP A 198 6.06 -13.58 -11.32
N GLU A 199 6.06 -13.76 -9.99
CA GLU A 199 4.85 -13.75 -9.17
C GLU A 199 4.15 -12.38 -9.11
N LEU A 200 4.87 -11.27 -9.32
CA LEU A 200 4.26 -9.94 -9.42
C LEU A 200 3.31 -9.81 -10.60
N TYR A 201 3.66 -10.45 -11.72
CA TYR A 201 2.89 -10.44 -12.95
C TYR A 201 1.81 -11.53 -13.00
N SER A 202 1.84 -12.49 -12.06
CA SER A 202 0.75 -13.45 -11.90
C SER A 202 -0.47 -12.79 -11.27
N VAL A 203 -1.65 -12.85 -11.92
CA VAL A 203 -2.87 -12.25 -11.38
C VAL A 203 -3.47 -13.19 -10.33
N GLY A 204 -3.41 -12.81 -9.05
CA GLY A 204 -3.91 -13.63 -7.93
C GLY A 204 -5.43 -13.54 -7.71
N ALA A 205 -6.03 -12.40 -8.03
CA ALA A 205 -7.48 -12.12 -8.13
C ALA A 205 -7.61 -10.65 -8.59
N MET A 206 -8.47 -10.37 -9.56
CA MET A 206 -8.69 -9.00 -10.07
C MET A 206 -9.52 -8.18 -9.09
N MET A 207 -9.00 -7.03 -8.64
CA MET A 207 -9.81 -6.00 -7.97
C MET A 207 -10.50 -5.16 -9.04
N MET A 208 -11.80 -5.33 -9.22
CA MET A 208 -12.61 -4.40 -10.03
C MET A 208 -12.92 -3.19 -9.14
N VAL A 209 -12.93 -1.97 -9.68
CA VAL A 209 -13.47 -0.80 -8.98
C VAL A 209 -14.57 -0.26 -9.88
N GLU A 210 -15.78 -0.04 -9.37
CA GLU A 210 -16.79 0.69 -10.14
C GLU A 210 -16.32 2.14 -10.35
N PRO A 211 -16.61 2.73 -11.53
CA PRO A 211 -16.19 4.10 -11.81
C PRO A 211 -16.83 5.07 -10.79
N LEU A 212 -15.97 5.87 -10.15
CA LEU A 212 -16.34 7.07 -9.40
C LEU A 212 -17.09 8.07 -10.30
#